data_AF-A0A2T5B1M6-F1
#
_entry.id   AF-A0A2T5B1M6-F1
#
_cell.length_a   1.000
_cell.length_b   1.000
_cell.length_c   1.000
_cell.angle_alpha   90.00
_cell.angle_beta   90.00
_cell.angle_gamma   90.00
#
_symmetry.space_group_name_H-M   'P 1'
#
loop_
_entity.id
_entity.type
_entity.pdbx_description
1 polymer ?
#
loop_
_entity_poly.entity_id
_entity_poly.type
_entity_poly.pdbx_seq_one_letter_code
_entity_poly.pdbx_strand_id
1 'polypeptide(L)'
;MENVNAIAYVNFGDLAEQQRDKLAEGLNACYAFWIAAQKLPNYTIEEARPHNRCIYAALAVRDILNRSGRSKAEVYTCGLEVRLVDGQTGDTKKGIAVGRPFGPSGRKDWNAHLVVKFGGFLFDPTLIQTRRPWNKLPYIGAILHAAPEWHELPMEGGPAKTRAVAITPLHDDYVQLAYFEIPQAEGFETRSYKTSSNSAARQRRDVVAKAGELLKANITYDTRRAITQLIDIGD
;
A
#
# COMPACT_ATOMS: atom_id res chain seq x y z
N MET A 1 -16.97 1.19 15.17
CA MET A 1 -16.05 0.40 14.32
C MET A 1 -16.08 1.04 12.95
N GLU A 2 -14.95 1.54 12.45
CA GLU A 2 -14.94 2.17 11.13
C GLU A 2 -15.13 1.09 10.05
N ASN A 3 -15.82 1.44 8.99
CA ASN A 3 -15.97 0.55 7.84
C ASN A 3 -14.65 0.50 7.05
N VAL A 4 -13.88 -0.57 7.24
CA VAL A 4 -12.61 -0.79 6.54
C VAL A 4 -12.90 -1.30 5.13
N ASN A 5 -12.65 -0.46 4.13
CA ASN A 5 -12.75 -0.85 2.72
C ASN A 5 -11.38 -1.22 2.13
N ALA A 6 -11.40 -2.09 1.13
CA ALA A 6 -10.22 -2.52 0.40
C ALA A 6 -10.51 -2.48 -1.11
N ILE A 7 -9.50 -2.16 -1.92
CA ILE A 7 -9.58 -2.22 -3.38
C ILE A 7 -8.39 -3.00 -3.92
N ALA A 8 -8.67 -3.90 -4.85
CA ALA A 8 -7.72 -4.55 -5.72
C ALA A 8 -7.71 -3.82 -7.06
N TYR A 9 -6.60 -3.13 -7.33
CA TYR A 9 -6.34 -2.43 -8.58
C TYR A 9 -5.75 -3.40 -9.59
N VAL A 10 -6.55 -4.37 -10.01
CA VAL A 10 -6.22 -5.38 -11.03
C VAL A 10 -7.48 -5.80 -11.77
N ASN A 11 -7.34 -6.20 -13.03
CA ASN A 11 -8.41 -6.87 -13.74
C ASN A 11 -8.47 -8.34 -13.28
N PHE A 12 -9.53 -8.70 -12.57
CA PHE A 12 -9.67 -10.03 -11.98
C PHE A 12 -9.80 -11.15 -13.04
N GLY A 13 -10.29 -10.82 -14.25
CA GLY A 13 -10.38 -11.76 -15.37
C GLY A 13 -9.01 -12.24 -15.83
N ASP A 14 -7.99 -11.39 -15.72
CA ASP A 14 -6.65 -11.63 -16.26
C ASP A 14 -5.75 -12.40 -15.28
N LEU A 15 -6.20 -12.57 -14.04
CA LEU A 15 -5.44 -13.30 -13.02
C LEU A 15 -5.63 -14.81 -13.15
N ALA A 16 -4.54 -15.56 -13.08
CA ALA A 16 -4.58 -17.01 -12.86
C ALA A 16 -5.22 -17.33 -11.49
N GLU A 17 -5.80 -18.51 -11.33
CA GLU A 17 -6.45 -18.95 -10.07
C GLU A 17 -5.50 -18.79 -8.87
N GLN A 18 -4.25 -19.24 -9.00
CA GLN A 18 -3.24 -19.09 -7.95
C GLN A 18 -2.98 -17.62 -7.57
N GLN A 19 -3.03 -16.69 -8.54
CA GLN A 19 -2.88 -15.26 -8.27
C GLN A 19 -4.10 -14.70 -7.54
N ARG A 20 -5.32 -15.14 -7.90
CA ARG A 20 -6.56 -14.75 -7.21
C ARG A 20 -6.55 -15.20 -5.76
N ASP A 21 -6.07 -16.42 -5.50
CA ASP A 21 -5.87 -16.91 -4.14
C ASP A 21 -4.91 -16.00 -3.39
N LYS A 22 -3.71 -15.76 -3.93
CA LYS A 22 -2.72 -14.89 -3.26
C LYS A 22 -3.24 -13.47 -3.02
N LEU A 23 -3.99 -12.91 -3.97
CA LEU A 23 -4.66 -11.63 -3.81
C LEU A 23 -5.64 -11.66 -2.63
N ALA A 24 -6.48 -12.69 -2.57
CA ALA A 24 -7.45 -12.86 -1.48
C ALA A 24 -6.77 -13.03 -0.12
N GLU A 25 -5.72 -13.84 -0.06
CA GLU A 25 -4.93 -14.05 1.15
C GLU A 25 -4.33 -12.74 1.67
N GLY A 26 -3.71 -11.93 0.80
CA GLY A 26 -3.13 -10.65 1.17
C GLY A 26 -4.16 -9.62 1.60
N LEU A 27 -5.27 -9.48 0.87
CA LEU A 27 -6.37 -8.59 1.23
C LEU A 27 -6.98 -8.98 2.59
N ASN A 28 -7.18 -10.27 2.83
CA ASN A 28 -7.69 -10.77 4.11
C ASN A 28 -6.73 -10.49 5.27
N ALA A 29 -5.41 -10.62 5.06
CA ALA A 29 -4.43 -10.26 6.08
C ALA A 29 -4.44 -8.76 6.41
N CYS A 30 -4.53 -7.89 5.39
CA CYS A 30 -4.68 -6.44 5.58
C CYS A 30 -5.98 -6.08 6.30
N TYR A 31 -7.10 -6.71 5.94
CA TYR A 31 -8.39 -6.49 6.57
C TYR A 31 -8.39 -6.95 8.02
N ALA A 32 -7.91 -8.18 8.28
CA ALA A 32 -7.78 -8.71 9.64
C ALA A 32 -6.87 -7.84 10.52
N PHE A 33 -5.80 -7.27 9.96
CA PHE A 33 -4.98 -6.27 10.65
C PHE A 33 -5.82 -5.08 11.13
N TRP A 34 -6.58 -4.45 10.25
CA TRP A 34 -7.39 -3.28 10.63
C TRP A 34 -8.47 -3.64 11.65
N ILE A 35 -9.21 -4.73 11.44
CA ILE A 35 -10.24 -5.17 12.40
C ILE A 35 -9.64 -5.52 13.77
N ALA A 36 -8.47 -6.16 13.79
CA ALA A 36 -7.74 -6.43 15.02
C ALA A 36 -7.31 -5.13 15.71
N ALA A 37 -6.78 -4.18 14.94
CA ALA A 37 -6.33 -2.90 15.46
C ALA A 37 -7.49 -2.14 16.11
N GLN A 38 -8.65 -2.03 15.45
CA GLN A 38 -9.84 -1.35 16.03
C GLN A 38 -10.39 -2.01 17.31
N LYS A 39 -10.04 -3.27 17.58
CA LYS A 39 -10.46 -4.01 18.78
C LYS A 39 -9.49 -3.89 19.95
N LEU A 40 -8.29 -3.36 19.74
CA LEU A 40 -7.27 -3.25 20.79
C LEU A 40 -7.33 -1.86 21.45
N PRO A 41 -7.34 -1.78 22.79
CA PRO A 41 -7.53 -0.53 23.52
C PRO A 41 -6.39 0.49 23.31
N ASN A 42 -5.19 0.00 22.96
CA ASN A 42 -4.01 0.83 22.71
C ASN A 42 -3.92 1.32 21.26
N TYR A 43 -4.96 1.10 20.47
CA TYR A 43 -5.02 1.51 19.07
C TYR A 43 -6.23 2.44 18.90
N THR A 44 -6.09 3.68 19.36
CA THR A 44 -7.09 4.68 19.00
C THR A 44 -6.86 5.09 17.55
N ILE A 45 -7.93 5.02 16.76
CA ILE A 45 -7.91 5.35 15.33
C ILE A 45 -7.63 6.86 15.13
N GLU A 46 -7.97 7.69 16.11
CA GLU A 46 -7.71 9.14 16.07
C GLU A 46 -6.24 9.50 16.40
N GLU A 47 -5.53 8.68 17.20
CA GLU A 47 -4.06 8.71 17.31
C GLU A 47 -3.36 7.99 16.14
N ALA A 48 -4.12 7.31 15.27
CA ALA A 48 -3.67 6.78 13.99
C ALA A 48 -3.58 7.88 12.92
N ARG A 49 -3.01 9.04 13.29
CA ARG A 49 -2.60 10.03 12.30
C ARG A 49 -1.73 9.33 11.24
N PRO A 50 -2.03 9.53 9.95
CA PRO A 50 -1.50 8.74 8.84
C PRO A 50 0.01 8.86 8.59
N HIS A 51 0.77 9.57 9.42
CA HIS A 51 2.20 9.75 9.22
C HIS A 51 2.99 8.69 10.03
N ASN A 52 3.95 8.03 9.39
CA ASN A 52 4.90 7.08 10.00
C ASN A 52 4.35 5.72 10.50
N ARG A 53 3.13 5.33 10.09
CA ARG A 53 2.55 4.01 10.46
C ARG A 53 2.64 2.95 9.36
N CYS A 54 3.02 3.29 8.13
CA CYS A 54 3.22 2.31 7.05
C CYS A 54 4.23 1.21 7.48
N ILE A 55 5.27 1.58 8.22
CA ILE A 55 6.22 0.63 8.82
C ILE A 55 5.53 -0.38 9.74
N TYR A 56 4.72 0.09 10.69
CA TYR A 56 4.04 -0.78 11.66
C TYR A 56 3.06 -1.72 10.95
N ALA A 57 2.21 -1.15 10.10
CA ALA A 57 1.14 -1.88 9.42
C ALA A 57 1.70 -2.91 8.44
N ALA A 58 2.68 -2.54 7.59
CA ALA A 58 3.28 -3.47 6.64
C ALA A 58 4.03 -4.61 7.35
N LEU A 59 4.79 -4.32 8.42
CA LEU A 59 5.44 -5.37 9.20
C LEU A 59 4.43 -6.28 9.93
N ALA A 60 3.31 -5.74 10.41
CA ALA A 60 2.25 -6.54 11.03
C ALA A 60 1.58 -7.45 10.00
N VAL A 61 1.20 -6.93 8.83
CA VAL A 61 0.60 -7.72 7.74
C VAL A 61 1.55 -8.80 7.23
N ARG A 62 2.83 -8.48 7.04
CA ARG A 62 3.87 -9.46 6.72
C ARG A 62 3.90 -10.59 7.74
N ASP A 63 3.89 -10.24 9.04
CA ASP A 63 3.93 -11.23 10.11
C ASP A 63 2.64 -12.07 10.20
N ILE A 64 1.47 -11.48 9.91
CA ILE A 64 0.20 -12.20 9.79
C ILE A 64 0.30 -13.25 8.69
N LEU A 65 0.71 -12.85 7.48
CA LEU A 65 0.86 -13.75 6.33
C LEU A 65 1.85 -14.89 6.62
N ASN A 66 3.03 -14.56 7.14
CA ASN A 66 4.05 -15.57 7.45
C ASN A 66 3.60 -16.53 8.57
N ARG A 67 2.85 -16.06 9.58
CA ARG A 67 2.30 -16.92 10.64
C ARG A 67 1.18 -17.84 10.16
N SER A 68 0.48 -17.51 9.08
CA SER A 68 -0.52 -18.39 8.47
C SER A 68 0.10 -19.59 7.73
N GLY A 69 1.41 -19.83 7.86
CA GLY A 69 2.11 -20.94 7.22
C GLY A 69 2.43 -20.70 5.74
N ARG A 70 2.28 -19.45 5.27
CA ARG A 70 2.44 -19.06 3.87
C ARG A 70 3.70 -18.24 3.75
N SER A 71 4.81 -18.91 3.48
CA SER A 71 6.14 -18.30 3.52
C SER A 71 6.43 -17.49 2.26
N LYS A 72 7.23 -16.42 2.45
CA LYS A 72 7.73 -15.41 1.50
C LYS A 72 6.90 -14.12 1.36
N ALA A 73 6.11 -13.74 2.36
CA ALA A 73 5.67 -12.35 2.46
C ALA A 73 6.84 -11.49 2.94
N GLU A 74 7.11 -10.41 2.20
CA GLU A 74 8.23 -9.50 2.44
C GLU A 74 7.73 -8.06 2.55
N VAL A 75 8.49 -7.18 3.21
CA VAL A 75 8.21 -5.74 3.13
C VAL A 75 8.97 -5.13 1.97
N TYR A 76 8.37 -4.16 1.30
CA TYR A 76 8.94 -3.47 0.17
C TYR A 76 8.99 -1.96 0.44
N THR A 77 10.20 -1.41 0.46
CA THR A 77 10.44 0.04 0.63
C THR A 77 10.31 0.69 -0.75
N CYS A 78 9.44 1.68 -0.86
CA CYS A 78 9.14 2.36 -2.13
C CYS A 78 8.70 3.80 -1.87
N GLY A 79 8.58 4.61 -2.91
CA GLY A 79 7.73 5.78 -2.89
C GLY A 79 6.31 5.43 -3.36
N LEU A 80 5.35 6.27 -3.01
CA LEU A 80 3.97 6.21 -3.50
C LEU A 80 3.58 7.60 -3.99
N GLU A 81 3.11 7.70 -5.22
CA GLU A 81 2.47 8.90 -5.74
C GLU A 81 1.01 8.63 -6.09
N VAL A 82 0.16 9.60 -5.77
CA VAL A 82 -1.25 9.63 -6.14
C VAL A 82 -1.51 10.93 -6.89
N ARG A 83 -1.94 10.83 -8.15
CA ARG A 83 -2.29 11.96 -9.00
C ARG A 83 -3.76 11.92 -9.39
N LEU A 84 -4.39 13.08 -9.45
CA LEU A 84 -5.59 13.32 -10.25
C LEU A 84 -5.12 13.93 -11.57
N VAL A 85 -5.44 13.27 -12.67
CA VAL A 85 -4.99 13.64 -14.00
C VAL A 85 -6.20 13.97 -14.88
N ASP A 86 -6.08 15.04 -15.66
CA ASP A 86 -7.05 15.41 -16.67
C ASP A 86 -7.13 14.35 -17.76
N GLY A 87 -8.32 13.79 -18.03
CA GLY A 87 -8.49 12.74 -19.03
C GLY A 87 -8.36 13.20 -20.48
N GLN A 88 -8.43 14.51 -20.75
CA GLN A 88 -8.29 15.08 -22.09
C GLN A 88 -6.86 15.54 -22.38
N THR A 89 -6.22 16.20 -21.41
CA THR A 89 -4.88 16.79 -21.61
C THR A 89 -3.74 15.92 -21.07
N GLY A 90 -4.03 15.00 -20.15
CA GLY A 90 -3.00 14.25 -19.42
C GLY A 90 -2.29 15.06 -18.32
N ASP A 91 -2.72 16.30 -18.06
CA ASP A 91 -2.08 17.15 -17.07
C ASP A 91 -2.44 16.76 -15.64
N THR A 92 -1.45 16.81 -14.75
CA THR A 92 -1.68 16.58 -13.32
C THR A 92 -2.41 17.77 -12.69
N LYS A 93 -3.69 17.59 -12.34
CA LYS A 93 -4.50 18.59 -11.64
C LYS A 93 -4.13 18.70 -10.16
N LYS A 94 -3.93 17.55 -9.51
CA LYS A 94 -3.62 17.44 -8.07
C LYS A 94 -2.68 16.26 -7.86
N GLY A 95 -1.78 16.37 -6.88
CA GLY A 95 -0.85 15.30 -6.57
C GLY A 95 -0.49 15.25 -5.09
N ILE A 96 -0.24 14.05 -4.60
CA ILE A 96 0.43 13.82 -3.33
C ILE A 96 1.44 12.68 -3.50
N ALA A 97 2.62 12.83 -2.89
CA ALA A 97 3.61 11.77 -2.84
C ALA A 97 4.01 11.48 -1.39
N VAL A 98 4.17 10.20 -1.08
CA VAL A 98 4.81 9.67 0.11
C VAL A 98 6.15 9.10 -0.32
N GLY A 99 7.20 9.45 0.41
CA GLY A 99 8.55 9.02 0.07
C GLY A 99 9.24 9.88 -0.99
N ARG A 100 9.33 11.20 -0.73
CA ARG A 100 10.07 12.12 -1.59
C ARG A 100 11.57 12.06 -1.26
N PRO A 101 12.46 11.83 -2.26
CA PRO A 101 13.91 11.87 -2.05
C PRO A 101 14.39 13.18 -1.44
N PHE A 102 13.78 14.30 -1.86
CA PHE A 102 14.05 15.67 -1.39
C PHE A 102 13.17 16.11 -0.21
N GLY A 103 12.39 15.20 0.37
CA GLY A 103 11.71 15.49 1.63
C GLY A 103 12.73 15.76 2.73
N PRO A 104 12.35 16.47 3.82
CA PRO A 104 13.27 16.73 4.92
C PRO A 104 13.95 15.43 5.37
N SER A 105 15.28 15.40 5.25
CA SER A 105 16.14 14.30 5.69
C SER A 105 16.69 14.66 7.06
N GLY A 106 16.31 13.89 8.08
CA GLY A 106 16.72 14.13 9.46
C GLY A 106 16.64 12.83 10.26
N ARG A 107 17.33 12.78 11.40
CA ARG A 107 17.43 11.58 12.26
C ARG A 107 16.06 11.01 12.70
N LYS A 108 14.96 11.76 12.52
CA LYS A 108 13.59 11.37 12.89
C LYS A 108 12.64 11.20 11.69
N ASP A 109 13.02 11.60 10.49
CA ASP A 109 12.09 11.67 9.36
C ASP A 109 12.22 10.43 8.46
N TRP A 110 11.09 9.76 8.21
CA TRP A 110 10.98 8.63 7.30
C TRP A 110 10.54 9.17 5.94
N ASN A 111 11.45 9.14 4.97
CA ASN A 111 11.29 9.68 3.62
C ASN A 111 10.93 8.61 2.59
N ALA A 112 10.20 7.58 3.00
CA ALA A 112 9.79 6.46 2.17
C ALA A 112 8.35 6.03 2.47
N HIS A 113 7.88 5.00 1.78
CA HIS A 113 6.68 4.23 2.07
C HIS A 113 7.07 2.76 2.26
N LEU A 114 6.27 2.03 3.04
CA LEU A 114 6.49 0.60 3.26
C LEU A 114 5.19 -0.17 2.99
N VAL A 115 5.26 -1.11 2.05
CA VAL A 115 4.15 -2.00 1.67
C VAL A 115 4.57 -3.46 1.84
N VAL A 116 3.65 -4.40 1.61
CA VAL A 116 3.94 -5.84 1.66
C VAL A 116 3.95 -6.41 0.26
N LYS A 117 5.04 -7.09 -0.12
CA LYS A 117 5.15 -7.84 -1.37
C LYS A 117 4.78 -9.30 -1.11
N PHE A 118 3.79 -9.81 -1.84
CA PHE A 118 3.34 -11.20 -1.71
C PHE A 118 2.60 -11.66 -2.98
N GLY A 119 2.93 -12.85 -3.48
CA GLY A 119 2.21 -13.46 -4.60
C GLY A 119 2.17 -12.66 -5.91
N GLY A 120 3.16 -11.79 -6.15
CA GLY A 120 3.20 -10.91 -7.32
C GLY A 120 2.47 -9.56 -7.14
N PHE A 121 1.94 -9.28 -5.95
CA PHE A 121 1.24 -8.03 -5.63
C PHE A 121 2.02 -7.20 -4.60
N LEU A 122 1.78 -5.89 -4.62
CA LEU A 122 2.02 -5.01 -3.48
C LEU A 122 0.70 -4.78 -2.74
N PHE A 123 0.71 -5.04 -1.45
CA PHE A 123 -0.39 -4.74 -0.53
C PHE A 123 -0.02 -3.56 0.34
N ASP A 124 -0.79 -2.49 0.22
CA ASP A 124 -0.67 -1.28 1.01
C ASP A 124 -1.76 -1.25 2.08
N PRO A 125 -1.46 -1.66 3.33
CA PRO A 125 -2.43 -1.61 4.42
C PRO A 125 -2.72 -0.18 4.88
N THR A 126 -2.10 0.83 4.28
CA THR A 126 -2.13 2.22 4.72
C THR A 126 -2.41 3.18 3.57
N LEU A 127 -3.05 2.73 2.50
CA LEU A 127 -3.35 3.58 1.35
C LEU A 127 -4.18 4.82 1.76
N ILE A 128 -5.00 4.69 2.81
CA ILE A 128 -5.77 5.78 3.44
C ILE A 128 -4.94 7.01 3.81
N GLN A 129 -3.63 6.86 4.03
CA GLN A 129 -2.75 7.96 4.38
C GLN A 129 -2.71 9.03 3.27
N THR A 130 -2.94 8.60 2.03
CA THR A 130 -3.00 9.46 0.84
C THR A 130 -4.42 9.88 0.47
N ARG A 131 -5.44 9.44 1.23
CA ARG A 131 -6.84 9.83 0.98
C ARG A 131 -6.99 11.34 1.09
N ARG A 132 -7.64 11.92 0.08
CA ARG A 132 -8.04 13.32 0.00
C ARG A 132 -9.49 13.38 -0.49
N PRO A 133 -10.20 14.51 -0.30
CA PRO A 133 -11.56 14.66 -0.80
C PRO A 133 -11.72 14.36 -2.30
N TRP A 134 -10.65 14.53 -3.09
CA TRP A 134 -10.63 14.36 -4.54
C TRP A 134 -10.29 12.95 -5.04
N ASN A 135 -9.79 12.02 -4.20
CA ASN A 135 -9.43 10.66 -4.65
C ASN A 135 -10.21 9.53 -3.96
N LYS A 136 -10.84 9.79 -2.80
CA LYS A 136 -11.65 8.81 -2.05
C LYS A 136 -10.97 7.43 -1.84
N LEU A 137 -9.64 7.40 -1.72
CA LEU A 137 -8.89 6.13 -1.62
C LEU A 137 -9.29 5.28 -0.41
N PRO A 138 -9.20 3.94 -0.52
CA PRO A 138 -9.62 3.00 0.52
C PRO A 138 -8.60 2.88 1.65
N TYR A 139 -8.93 2.09 2.68
CA TYR A 139 -7.97 1.72 3.72
C TYR A 139 -6.82 0.89 3.18
N ILE A 140 -7.17 -0.07 2.33
CA ILE A 140 -6.27 -1.10 1.82
C ILE A 140 -6.24 -1.03 0.30
N GLY A 141 -5.05 -0.97 -0.28
CA GLY A 141 -4.83 -1.17 -1.71
C GLY A 141 -4.08 -2.48 -1.97
N ALA A 142 -4.46 -3.20 -3.02
CA ALA A 142 -3.65 -4.26 -3.60
C ALA A 142 -3.42 -3.97 -5.08
N ILE A 143 -2.18 -4.04 -5.55
CA ILE A 143 -1.81 -3.69 -6.91
C ILE A 143 -0.81 -4.71 -7.45
N LEU A 144 -0.88 -5.02 -8.75
CA LEU A 144 0.07 -5.93 -9.39
C LEU A 144 1.47 -5.30 -9.42
N HIS A 145 2.48 -6.05 -8.98
CA HIS A 145 3.88 -5.61 -8.99
C HIS A 145 4.52 -5.89 -10.36
N ALA A 146 4.00 -5.23 -11.39
CA ALA A 146 4.41 -5.40 -12.78
C ALA A 146 4.11 -4.12 -13.60
N ALA A 147 4.67 -2.98 -13.20
CA ALA A 147 4.59 -1.79 -14.04
C ALA A 147 5.35 -2.00 -15.37
N PRO A 148 4.88 -1.41 -16.49
CA PRO A 148 5.60 -1.44 -17.76
C PRO A 148 7.01 -0.86 -17.62
N GLU A 149 7.99 -1.38 -18.36
CA GLU A 149 9.39 -0.95 -18.23
C GLU A 149 9.61 0.51 -18.59
N TRP A 150 8.80 1.04 -19.51
CA TRP A 150 8.84 2.43 -19.95
C TRP A 150 8.17 3.40 -18.96
N HIS A 151 7.42 2.90 -17.98
CA HIS A 151 6.70 3.77 -17.06
C HIS A 151 7.63 4.30 -15.96
N GLU A 152 8.02 5.56 -16.09
CA GLU A 152 8.85 6.27 -15.11
C GLU A 152 8.12 7.46 -14.52
N LEU A 153 8.43 7.76 -13.26
CA LEU A 153 7.90 8.91 -12.58
C LEU A 153 8.89 10.09 -12.66
N PRO A 154 8.52 11.23 -13.27
CA PRO A 154 9.41 12.39 -13.25
C PRO A 154 9.57 12.90 -11.82
N MET A 155 10.81 13.01 -11.35
CA MET A 155 11.15 13.61 -10.06
C MET A 155 12.23 14.69 -10.23
N GLU A 156 12.33 15.57 -9.23
CA GLU A 156 13.34 16.66 -9.17
C GLU A 156 14.79 16.14 -9.21
N GLY A 157 15.01 14.83 -8.99
CA GLY A 157 16.31 14.14 -9.04
C GLY A 157 16.51 13.23 -10.23
N GLY A 158 15.67 13.37 -11.26
CA GLY A 158 15.61 12.45 -12.39
C GLY A 158 14.43 11.48 -12.29
N PRO A 159 14.18 10.69 -13.34
CA PRO A 159 13.09 9.74 -13.37
C PRO A 159 13.28 8.63 -12.32
N ALA A 160 12.19 8.25 -11.66
CA ALA A 160 12.14 7.11 -10.76
C ALA A 160 11.42 5.94 -11.43
N LYS A 161 12.04 4.77 -11.42
CA LYS A 161 11.47 3.55 -11.99
C LYS A 161 10.18 3.17 -11.26
N THR A 162 9.08 3.02 -11.99
CA THR A 162 7.82 2.55 -11.43
C THR A 162 7.83 1.03 -11.33
N ARG A 163 7.19 0.51 -10.29
CA ARG A 163 7.15 -0.92 -9.97
C ARG A 163 5.74 -1.49 -9.92
N ALA A 164 4.77 -0.63 -9.61
CA ALA A 164 3.36 -0.91 -9.77
C ALA A 164 2.63 0.39 -10.13
N VAL A 165 1.72 0.34 -11.09
CA VAL A 165 0.89 1.48 -11.51
C VAL A 165 -0.56 1.04 -11.68
N ALA A 166 -1.48 1.88 -11.24
CA ALA A 166 -2.91 1.65 -11.38
C ALA A 166 -3.60 2.94 -11.78
N ILE A 167 -4.52 2.83 -12.73
CA ILE A 167 -5.32 3.96 -13.21
C ILE A 167 -6.79 3.61 -12.99
N THR A 168 -7.47 4.47 -12.22
CA THR A 168 -8.90 4.35 -11.93
C THR A 168 -9.65 5.51 -12.56
N PRO A 169 -10.63 5.28 -13.44
CA PRO A 169 -11.41 6.35 -14.05
C PRO A 169 -12.21 7.14 -13.00
N LEU A 170 -12.32 8.45 -13.20
CA LEU A 170 -13.08 9.37 -12.35
C LEU A 170 -13.73 10.47 -13.21
N HIS A 171 -14.91 10.18 -13.78
CA HIS A 171 -15.60 11.08 -14.71
C HIS A 171 -14.71 11.46 -15.91
N ASP A 172 -14.41 12.75 -16.10
CA ASP A 172 -13.53 13.25 -17.17
C ASP A 172 -12.04 13.21 -16.79
N ASP A 173 -11.75 12.74 -15.57
CA ASP A 173 -10.41 12.60 -15.00
C ASP A 173 -10.10 11.13 -14.72
N TYR A 174 -8.87 10.88 -14.26
CA TYR A 174 -8.51 9.61 -13.64
C TYR A 174 -7.61 9.81 -12.44
N VAL A 175 -7.68 8.85 -11.50
CA VAL A 175 -6.75 8.76 -10.39
C VAL A 175 -5.67 7.75 -10.76
N GLN A 176 -4.42 8.20 -10.75
CA GLN A 176 -3.25 7.36 -10.95
C GLN A 176 -2.57 7.09 -9.60
N LEU A 177 -2.29 5.82 -9.32
CA LEU A 177 -1.42 5.38 -8.23
C LEU A 177 -0.13 4.85 -8.85
N ALA A 178 1.02 5.32 -8.39
CA ALA A 178 2.33 4.84 -8.82
C ALA A 178 3.20 4.52 -7.61
N TYR A 179 3.61 3.26 -7.48
CA TYR A 179 4.64 2.83 -6.54
C TYR A 179 5.97 2.79 -7.27
N PHE A 180 6.96 3.53 -6.79
CA PHE A 180 8.23 3.74 -7.48
C PHE A 180 9.43 3.43 -6.59
N GLU A 181 10.56 3.16 -7.22
CA GLU A 181 11.84 3.01 -6.52
C GLU A 181 12.37 4.37 -6.10
N ILE A 182 12.73 4.52 -4.83
CA ILE A 182 13.33 5.76 -4.34
C ILE A 182 14.75 5.86 -4.93
N PRO A 183 15.04 6.88 -5.76
CA PRO A 183 16.38 7.06 -6.33
C PRO A 183 17.46 7.05 -5.25
N GLN A 184 18.53 6.30 -5.50
CA GLN A 184 19.71 6.21 -4.64
C GLN A 184 20.80 7.13 -5.18
N ALA A 185 20.56 8.44 -5.20
CA ALA A 185 21.57 9.41 -5.60
C ALA A 185 22.56 9.69 -4.45
N GLU A 186 23.78 10.12 -4.78
CA GLU A 186 24.77 10.51 -3.79
C GLU A 186 24.25 11.67 -2.91
N GLY A 187 24.39 11.56 -1.58
CA GLY A 187 23.82 12.51 -0.61
C GLY A 187 22.37 12.21 -0.18
N PHE A 188 21.72 11.20 -0.77
CA PHE A 188 20.38 10.76 -0.38
C PHE A 188 20.43 9.46 0.40
N GLU A 189 20.03 9.50 1.68
CA GLU A 189 19.88 8.29 2.49
C GLU A 189 18.40 8.00 2.71
N THR A 190 17.95 6.81 2.26
CA THR A 190 16.71 6.24 2.80
C THR A 190 17.01 5.70 4.18
N ARG A 191 16.39 6.26 5.21
CA ARG A 191 16.52 5.71 6.56
C ARG A 191 16.04 4.26 6.54
N SER A 192 16.76 3.34 7.18
CA SER A 192 16.27 1.96 7.30
C SER A 192 15.05 1.91 8.23
N TYR A 193 13.95 1.28 7.77
CA TYR A 193 12.75 1.06 8.59
C TYR A 193 13.08 0.29 9.88
N LYS A 194 14.15 -0.52 9.87
CA LYS A 194 14.63 -1.31 11.02
C LYS A 194 15.04 -0.44 12.22
N THR A 195 15.34 0.83 11.98
CA THR A 195 15.70 1.79 13.04
C THR A 195 14.49 2.58 13.56
N SER A 196 13.31 2.39 12.97
CA SER A 196 12.08 3.03 13.43
C SER A 196 11.65 2.41 14.75
N SER A 197 11.17 3.26 15.67
CA SER A 197 10.57 2.78 16.92
C SER A 197 9.41 1.83 16.66
N ASN A 198 8.72 1.95 15.52
CA ASN A 198 7.57 1.13 15.08
C ASN A 198 7.94 -0.24 14.49
N SER A 199 9.23 -0.56 14.37
CA SER A 199 9.70 -1.78 13.69
C SER A 199 9.85 -3.00 14.61
N ALA A 200 9.73 -2.82 15.93
CA ALA A 200 9.99 -3.87 16.89
C ALA A 200 8.84 -4.91 16.93
N ALA A 201 9.17 -6.20 16.89
CA ALA A 201 8.19 -7.29 16.88
C ALA A 201 7.23 -7.23 18.07
N ARG A 202 7.75 -6.87 19.25
CA ARG A 202 6.98 -6.72 20.49
C ARG A 202 5.78 -5.77 20.35
N GLN A 203 5.89 -4.71 19.56
CA GLN A 203 4.83 -3.70 19.43
C GLN A 203 3.65 -4.16 18.58
N ARG A 204 3.89 -5.10 17.66
CA ARG A 204 2.88 -5.63 16.76
C ARG A 204 2.40 -7.02 17.16
N ARG A 205 2.95 -7.60 18.24
CA ARG A 205 2.60 -8.94 18.71
C ARG A 205 1.09 -9.11 18.90
N ASP A 206 0.46 -8.15 19.57
CA ASP A 206 -0.94 -8.28 19.99
C ASP A 206 -1.89 -8.12 18.80
N VAL A 207 -1.63 -7.16 17.89
CA VAL A 207 -2.42 -7.02 16.65
C VAL A 207 -2.26 -8.22 15.72
N VAL A 208 -1.04 -8.77 15.62
CA VAL A 208 -0.77 -9.96 14.80
C VAL A 208 -1.47 -11.20 15.38
N ALA A 209 -1.43 -11.37 16.71
CA ALA A 209 -2.14 -12.47 17.37
C ALA A 209 -3.65 -12.36 17.15
N LYS A 210 -4.22 -11.17 17.37
CA LYS A 210 -5.65 -10.94 17.20
C LYS A 210 -6.11 -11.11 15.75
N ALA A 211 -5.33 -10.62 14.79
CA ALA A 211 -5.61 -10.83 13.38
C ALA A 211 -5.59 -12.32 13.00
N GLY A 212 -4.66 -13.10 13.57
CA GLY A 212 -4.62 -14.55 13.39
C GLY A 212 -5.88 -15.27 13.90
N GLU A 213 -6.46 -14.83 15.03
CA GLU A 213 -7.74 -15.34 15.51
C GLU A 213 -8.89 -15.02 14.55
N LEU A 214 -8.94 -13.79 14.03
CA LEU A 214 -9.99 -13.36 13.09
C LEU A 214 -9.95 -14.19 11.80
N LEU A 215 -8.75 -14.44 11.27
CA LEU A 215 -8.57 -15.28 10.07
C LEU A 215 -9.02 -16.73 10.32
N LYS A 216 -8.70 -17.31 11.49
CA LYS A 216 -9.17 -18.66 11.86
C LYS A 216 -10.69 -18.74 12.02
N ALA A 217 -11.33 -17.64 12.45
CA ALA A 217 -12.78 -17.52 12.54
C ALA A 217 -13.45 -17.22 11.18
N ASN A 218 -12.71 -17.27 10.07
CA ASN A 218 -13.19 -16.93 8.72
C ASN A 218 -13.77 -15.51 8.59
N ILE A 219 -13.34 -14.58 9.45
CA ILE A 219 -13.66 -13.16 9.29
C ILE A 219 -12.78 -12.64 8.16
N THR A 220 -13.32 -12.70 6.96
CA THR A 220 -12.65 -12.40 5.70
C THR A 220 -13.32 -11.23 4.99
N TYR A 221 -12.55 -10.55 4.15
CA TYR A 221 -13.04 -9.56 3.23
C TYR A 221 -13.59 -10.26 1.98
N ASP A 222 -14.79 -9.86 1.54
CA ASP A 222 -15.36 -10.36 0.27
C ASP A 222 -14.61 -9.71 -0.90
N THR A 223 -13.61 -10.42 -1.41
CA THR A 223 -12.71 -9.93 -2.47
C THR A 223 -13.42 -9.55 -3.75
N ARG A 224 -14.62 -10.09 -4.00
CA ARG A 224 -15.48 -9.69 -5.12
C ARG A 224 -15.92 -8.23 -5.03
N ARG A 225 -15.95 -7.65 -3.82
CA ARG A 225 -16.26 -6.24 -3.58
C ARG A 225 -15.06 -5.30 -3.73
N ALA A 226 -13.84 -5.85 -3.82
CA ALA A 226 -12.62 -5.07 -3.97
C ALA A 226 -12.27 -4.76 -5.43
N ILE A 227 -12.99 -5.31 -6.42
CA ILE A 227 -12.60 -5.20 -7.82
C ILE A 227 -13.00 -3.81 -8.36
N THR A 228 -12.03 -3.11 -8.93
CA THR A 228 -12.24 -1.83 -9.63
C THR A 228 -11.94 -2.01 -11.12
N GLN A 229 -12.72 -1.35 -11.98
CA GLN A 229 -12.40 -1.26 -13.40
C GLN A 229 -11.14 -0.41 -13.59
N LEU A 230 -10.12 -0.99 -14.22
CA LEU A 230 -8.90 -0.29 -14.58
C LEU A 230 -8.98 0.21 -16.03
N ILE A 231 -8.26 1.29 -16.30
CA ILE A 231 -7.91 1.67 -17.67
C ILE A 231 -6.70 0.84 -18.09
N ASP A 232 -6.77 0.24 -19.28
CA ASP A 232 -5.63 -0.43 -19.90
C ASP A 232 -4.57 0.62 -20.25
N ILE A 233 -3.35 0.41 -19.77
CA ILE A 233 -2.22 1.34 -19.97
C ILE A 233 -1.42 1.06 -21.24
N GLY A 234 -1.75 -0.02 -21.98
CA GLY A 234 -1.00 -0.44 -23.17
C GLY A 234 0.40 -0.96 -22.82
N ASP A 235 0.90 -1.91 -23.62
CA ASP A 235 2.31 -2.34 -23.57
C ASP A 235 3.21 -1.41 -24.37
#